data_AF-A0A957AXS9-F1
#
_entry.id   AF-A0A957AXS9-F1
#
_cell.length_a   1.000
_cell.length_b   1.000
_cell.length_c   1.000
_cell.angle_alpha   90.00
_cell.angle_beta   90.00
_cell.angle_gamma   90.00
#
_symmetry.space_group_name_H-M   'P 1'
#
loop_
_entity.id
_entity.type
_entity.pdbx_description
1 polymer ?
#
loop_
_entity_poly.entity_id
_entity_poly.type
_entity_poly.pdbx_seq_one_letter_code
_entity_poly.pdbx_strand_id
1 'polypeptide(L)'
;MYPENYVVRTKLIPPYPPKRTLVRPRLTQRLLEAADYRLTMVQAGAGYGKSTALAALTAVAPHLVWYHLDDGDVDPLRLLLHLYHG
;
A
#
# COMPACT_ATOMS: atom_id res chain seq x y z
N MET A 1 6.17 13.39 26.48
CA MET A 1 7.39 12.67 26.05
C MET A 1 6.90 11.37 25.44
N TYR A 2 6.78 11.29 24.10
CA TYR A 2 6.23 10.12 23.43
C TYR A 2 7.36 9.11 23.22
N PRO A 3 7.27 7.88 23.77
CA PRO A 3 8.34 6.90 23.64
C PRO A 3 8.60 6.50 22.18
N GLU A 4 9.87 6.24 21.87
CA GLU A 4 10.51 5.99 20.57
C GLU A 4 9.97 4.79 19.73
N ASN A 5 8.78 4.23 20.01
CA ASN A 5 8.31 2.98 19.36
C ASN A 5 6.80 2.94 19.01
N TYR A 6 6.24 4.00 18.43
CA TYR A 6 4.86 3.98 17.90
C TYR A 6 4.75 3.54 16.44
N VAL A 7 5.87 3.45 15.72
CA VAL A 7 5.87 3.18 14.27
C VAL A 7 6.19 1.71 14.03
N VAL A 8 5.18 0.96 13.64
CA VAL A 8 5.28 -0.43 13.24
C VAL A 8 5.71 -0.48 11.77
N ARG A 9 7.00 -0.73 11.53
CA ARG A 9 7.57 -0.76 10.18
C ARG A 9 6.88 -1.74 9.23
N THR A 10 6.37 -2.86 9.73
CA THR A 10 5.65 -3.84 8.89
C THR A 10 4.37 -3.29 8.28
N LYS A 11 3.75 -2.25 8.87
CA LYS A 11 2.63 -1.54 8.25
C LYS A 11 3.03 -0.76 7.00
N LEU A 12 4.30 -0.38 6.91
CA LEU A 12 4.86 0.48 5.86
C LEU A 12 5.54 -0.31 4.73
N ILE A 13 5.68 -1.63 4.90
CA ILE A 13 6.40 -2.47 3.94
C ILE A 13 5.39 -3.12 2.98
N PRO A 14 5.49 -2.85 1.66
CA PRO A 14 4.68 -3.56 0.68
C PRO A 14 5.06 -5.04 0.64
N PRO A 15 4.10 -5.94 0.35
CA PRO A 15 4.41 -7.35 0.19
C PRO A 15 5.37 -7.54 -0.99
N TYR A 16 6.40 -8.36 -0.80
CA TYR A 16 7.35 -8.65 -1.87
C TYR A 16 6.63 -9.40 -3.00
N PRO A 17 6.64 -8.88 -4.25
CA PRO A 17 6.06 -9.60 -5.37
C PRO A 17 6.76 -10.96 -5.56
N PRO A 18 6.03 -12.07 -5.73
CA PRO A 18 6.65 -13.36 -6.01
C PRO A 18 7.60 -13.28 -7.21
N LYS A 19 8.71 -14.02 -7.17
CA LYS A 19 9.71 -14.09 -8.27
C LYS A 19 9.10 -14.47 -9.63
N ARG A 20 7.93 -15.12 -9.63
CA ARG A 20 7.15 -15.53 -10.83
C ARG A 20 5.85 -14.75 -10.97
N THR A 21 5.86 -13.46 -10.65
CA THR A 21 4.70 -12.60 -10.89
C THR A 21 4.52 -12.40 -12.40
N LEU A 22 3.36 -12.77 -12.93
CA LEU A 22 3.01 -12.46 -14.31
C LEU A 22 2.92 -10.95 -14.48
N VAL A 23 3.65 -10.41 -15.46
CA VAL A 23 3.55 -9.00 -15.80
C VAL A 23 2.14 -8.74 -16.35
N ARG A 24 1.46 -7.72 -15.81
CA ARG A 24 0.10 -7.33 -16.21
C ARG A 24 0.05 -5.87 -16.66
N PRO A 25 0.66 -5.50 -17.81
CA PRO A 25 0.82 -4.10 -18.20
C PRO A 25 -0.51 -3.34 -18.26
N ARG A 26 -1.56 -3.97 -18.79
CA ARG A 26 -2.91 -3.39 -18.87
C ARG A 26 -3.50 -3.07 -17.49
N LEU A 27 -3.27 -3.94 -16.49
CA LEU A 27 -3.76 -3.71 -15.13
C LEU A 27 -2.93 -2.63 -14.44
N THR A 28 -1.61 -2.68 -14.58
CA THR A 28 -0.69 -1.66 -14.04
C THR A 28 -1.05 -0.28 -14.57
N GLN A 29 -1.27 -0.14 -15.88
CA GLN A 29 -1.67 1.12 -16.49
C GLN A 29 -3.01 1.63 -15.93
N ARG A 30 -4.03 0.77 -15.85
CA ARG A 30 -5.33 1.16 -15.27
C ARG A 30 -5.23 1.58 -13.80
N LEU A 31 -4.32 0.98 -13.03
CA LEU A 31 -4.07 1.37 -11.65
C LEU A 31 -3.33 2.72 -11.55
N LEU A 32 -2.41 3.01 -12.49
CA LEU A 32 -1.76 4.32 -12.59
C LEU A 32 -2.76 5.41 -12.96
N GLU A 33 -3.62 5.17 -13.96
CA GLU A 33 -4.72 6.09 -14.31
C GLU A 33 -5.69 6.30 -13.12
N ALA A 34 -5.88 5.27 -12.30
CA ALA A 34 -6.72 5.39 -11.11
C ALA A 34 -6.10 6.24 -9.99
N ALA A 35 -4.81 6.58 -10.07
CA ALA A 35 -4.17 7.52 -9.14
C ALA A 35 -4.59 8.98 -9.37
N ASP A 36 -5.21 9.30 -10.52
CA ASP A 36 -5.76 10.62 -10.80
C ASP A 36 -7.03 10.93 -9.99
N TYR A 37 -7.63 9.92 -9.35
CA TYR A 37 -8.77 10.07 -8.46
C TYR A 37 -8.32 10.23 -7.02
N ARG A 38 -9.00 11.09 -6.25
CA ARG A 38 -8.72 11.31 -4.82
C ARG A 38 -8.82 10.05 -3.98
N LEU A 39 -9.65 9.09 -4.39
CA LEU A 39 -9.82 7.79 -3.74
C LEU A 39 -10.17 6.74 -4.77
N THR A 40 -9.38 5.68 -4.81
CA THR A 40 -9.63 4.49 -5.64
C THR A 40 -9.75 3.26 -4.75
N MET A 41 -10.81 2.48 -4.95
CA MET A 41 -11.03 1.21 -4.26
C MET A 41 -10.79 0.04 -5.21
N VAL A 42 -9.92 -0.89 -4.82
CA VAL A 42 -9.64 -2.12 -5.58
C VAL A 42 -10.33 -3.31 -4.91
N GLN A 43 -11.38 -3.85 -5.53
CA GLN A 43 -12.18 -4.95 -5.00
C GLN A 43 -12.06 -6.21 -5.88
N ALA A 44 -11.89 -7.36 -5.23
CA ALA A 44 -11.86 -8.69 -5.83
C ALA A 44 -11.90 -9.75 -4.72
N GLY A 45 -12.20 -11.01 -5.05
CA GLY A 45 -12.16 -12.12 -4.10
C GLY A 45 -10.77 -12.36 -3.47
N ALA A 46 -10.72 -13.17 -2.42
CA ALA A 46 -9.46 -13.65 -1.86
C ALA A 46 -8.65 -14.41 -2.93
N GLY A 47 -7.32 -14.28 -2.92
CA GLY A 47 -6.46 -14.96 -3.90
C GLY A 47 -6.36 -14.32 -5.29
N TYR A 48 -7.18 -13.31 -5.63
CA TYR A 48 -7.14 -12.64 -6.95
C TYR A 48 -5.88 -11.78 -7.20
N GLY A 49 -4.99 -11.66 -6.22
CA GLY A 49 -3.72 -10.94 -6.36
C GLY A 49 -3.84 -9.42 -6.27
N LYS A 50 -4.83 -8.88 -5.55
CA LYS A 50 -5.00 -7.42 -5.33
C LYS A 50 -3.74 -6.77 -4.78
N SER A 51 -3.23 -7.28 -3.65
CA SER A 51 -2.03 -6.75 -3.01
C SER A 51 -0.79 -6.91 -3.88
N THR A 52 -0.71 -7.99 -4.67
CA THR A 52 0.37 -8.19 -5.65
C THR A 52 0.31 -7.17 -6.79
N ALA A 53 -0.89 -6.87 -7.29
CA ALA A 53 -1.08 -5.87 -8.34
C ALA A 53 -0.72 -4.46 -7.86
N LEU A 54 -1.11 -4.10 -6.62
CA LEU A 54 -0.72 -2.83 -6.00
C LEU A 54 0.78 -2.77 -5.70
N ALA A 55 1.38 -3.85 -5.19
CA ALA A 55 2.82 -3.91 -4.92
C ALA A 55 3.66 -3.75 -6.20
N ALA A 56 3.14 -4.15 -7.36
CA ALA A 56 3.83 -3.91 -8.64
C ALA A 56 3.96 -2.42 -8.99
N LEU A 57 3.11 -1.54 -8.42
CA LEU A 57 3.20 -0.10 -8.63
C LEU A 57 4.42 0.50 -7.95
N THR A 58 4.95 -0.13 -6.90
CA THR A 58 6.15 0.35 -6.18
C THR A 58 7.38 0.47 -7.10
N ALA A 59 7.41 -0.28 -8.21
CA ALA A 59 8.49 -0.25 -9.18
C ALA A 59 8.37 0.89 -10.21
N VAL A 60 7.19 1.53 -10.33
CA VAL A 60 6.88 2.46 -11.44
C VAL A 60 6.28 3.79 -10.99
N ALA A 61 5.68 3.85 -9.79
CA ALA A 61 5.03 5.04 -9.27
C ALA A 61 5.98 5.81 -8.34
N PRO A 62 6.40 7.04 -8.68
CA PRO A 62 7.12 7.89 -7.75
C PRO A 62 6.19 8.33 -6.60
N HIS A 63 6.74 8.47 -5.38
CA HIS A 63 6.01 8.97 -4.21
C HIS A 63 4.82 8.08 -3.76
N LEU A 64 5.07 6.79 -3.62
CA LEU A 64 4.09 5.83 -3.10
C LEU A 64 4.43 5.45 -1.66
N VAL A 65 3.45 5.57 -0.75
CA VAL A 65 3.51 5.06 0.62
C VAL A 65 2.63 3.82 0.70
N TRP A 66 3.16 2.73 1.27
CA TRP A 66 2.36 1.55 1.59
C TRP A 66 1.85 1.66 3.03
N TYR A 67 0.57 1.36 3.25
CA TYR A 67 0.00 1.33 4.59
C TYR A 67 -0.98 0.18 4.77
N HIS A 68 -0.73 -0.68 5.77
CA HIS A 68 -1.68 -1.69 6.22
C HIS A 68 -2.56 -1.12 7.34
N LEU A 69 -3.84 -0.85 7.05
CA LEU A 69 -4.82 -0.47 8.06
C LEU A 69 -5.21 -1.68 8.91
N ASP A 70 -5.28 -1.49 10.22
CA ASP A 70 -5.89 -2.42 11.18
C ASP A 70 -6.63 -1.68 12.29
N ASP A 71 -7.25 -2.43 13.22
CA ASP A 71 -8.03 -1.88 14.33
C ASP A 71 -7.24 -0.94 15.26
N GLY A 72 -5.91 -1.01 15.24
CA GLY A 72 -5.04 -0.11 15.98
C GLY A 72 -4.97 1.31 15.44
N ASP A 73 -5.49 1.55 14.23
CA ASP A 73 -5.45 2.85 13.52
C ASP A 73 -6.67 3.73 13.74
N VAL A 74 -7.56 3.32 14.65
CA VAL A 74 -8.68 4.16 15.13
C VAL A 74 -8.17 5.43 15.80
N ASP A 75 -6.97 5.41 16.38
CA ASP A 75 -6.27 6.60 16.90
C ASP A 75 -5.63 7.40 15.75
N PRO A 76 -6.12 8.61 15.43
CA PRO A 76 -5.60 9.40 14.33
C PRO A 76 -4.12 9.75 14.48
N LEU A 77 -3.60 9.87 15.70
CA LEU A 77 -2.19 10.17 15.92
C LEU A 77 -1.31 9.00 15.47
N ARG A 78 -1.74 7.76 15.72
CA ARG A 78 -1.02 6.56 15.27
C ARG A 78 -1.00 6.49 13.75
N LEU A 79 -2.14 6.71 13.11
CA LEU A 79 -2.23 6.76 11.64
C LEU A 79 -1.27 7.82 11.07
N LEU A 80 -1.33 9.04 11.59
CA LEU A 80 -0.49 10.16 11.12
C LEU A 80 1.00 9.90 11.34
N LEU A 81 1.39 9.31 12.48
CA LEU A 81 2.78 8.96 12.75
C LEU A 81 3.31 7.96 11.72
N HIS A 82 2.55 6.92 11.40
CA HIS A 82 2.99 5.97 10.38
C HIS A 82 3.06 6.61 8.98
N LEU A 83 2.09 7.45 8.61
CA LEU A 83 2.09 8.16 7.33
C LEU A 83 3.26 9.14 7.19
N TYR A 84 3.69 9.77 8.28
CA TYR A 84 4.88 10.64 8.30
C TYR A 84 6.18 9.87 8.09
N HIS A 85 6.24 8.61 8.54
CA HIS A 85 7.42 7.76 8.46
C HIS A 85 7.47 6.80 7.25
N GLY A 86 6.39 6.76 6.47
CA GLY A 86 6.21 5.91 5.29
C GLY A 86 6.70 6.51 3.99
#